data_AF-A0AAN7PJ90-F1
#
_entry.id   AF-A0AAN7PJ90-F1
#
_cell.length_a   1.000
_cell.length_b   1.000
_cell.length_c   1.000
_cell.angle_alpha   90.00
_cell.angle_beta   90.00
_cell.angle_gamma   90.00
#
_symmetry.space_group_name_H-M   'P 1'
#
loop_
_entity.id
_entity.type
_entity.pdbx_description
1 polymer ?
#
loop_
_entity_poly.entity_id
_entity_poly.type
_entity_poly.pdbx_seq_one_letter_code
_entity_poly.pdbx_strand_id
1 'polypeptide(L)'
;MESSPESEYIYNIIGIFHVNHTPSYKNYIIKKFHVILQVTSCGFEINVDKFEKYALDTARRYVLLYPWYYMPTTVHKLLIHGAKIIGFSMLPIGQMSKEAQESCKKYVKSFRQDFARKFSRKQNMEDIFARLLIASDPVISSLRKLPAKSSKSLSREAMALLIPPTINNEKELQMADCDSGDNNDSDSDTNWVL
;
A
#
# COMPACT_ATOMS: atom_id res chain seq x y z
N MET A 1 47.77 -46.53 -4.69
CA MET A 1 47.28 -45.14 -4.63
C MET A 1 45.78 -45.23 -4.43
N GLU A 2 45.41 -45.31 -3.17
CA GLU A 2 44.10 -45.70 -2.67
C GLU A 2 43.24 -44.42 -2.60
N SER A 3 42.22 -44.32 -3.45
CA SER A 3 41.30 -43.18 -3.48
C SER A 3 40.39 -43.24 -2.26
N SER A 4 40.60 -42.32 -1.32
CA SER A 4 39.84 -42.22 -0.06
C SER A 4 38.33 -42.04 -0.31
N PRO A 5 37.46 -42.77 0.42
CA PRO A 5 36.01 -42.70 0.30
C PRO A 5 35.41 -41.33 0.67
N GLU A 6 36.18 -40.42 1.26
CA GLU A 6 35.69 -39.08 1.62
C GLU A 6 35.37 -38.20 0.40
N SER A 7 36.00 -38.46 -0.75
CA SER A 7 35.73 -37.68 -1.97
C SER A 7 34.34 -37.98 -2.57
N GLU A 8 33.87 -39.23 -2.53
CA GLU A 8 32.54 -39.61 -3.02
C GLU A 8 31.41 -39.06 -2.14
N TYR A 9 31.62 -38.91 -0.83
CA TYR A 9 30.65 -38.27 0.06
C TYR A 9 30.52 -36.77 -0.20
N ILE A 10 31.63 -36.08 -0.51
CA ILE A 10 31.60 -34.65 -0.85
C ILE A 10 30.88 -34.44 -2.19
N TYR A 11 31.13 -35.29 -3.20
CA TYR A 11 30.41 -35.21 -4.47
C TYR A 11 28.92 -35.58 -4.34
N ASN A 12 28.54 -36.49 -3.43
CA ASN A 12 27.12 -36.75 -3.15
C ASN A 12 26.44 -35.60 -2.40
N ILE A 13 27.13 -34.91 -1.47
CA ILE A 13 26.58 -33.73 -0.80
C ILE A 13 26.44 -32.54 -1.75
N ILE A 14 27.42 -32.33 -2.64
CA ILE A 14 27.35 -31.28 -3.68
C ILE A 14 26.32 -31.66 -4.76
N GLY A 15 26.20 -32.95 -5.10
CA GLY A 15 25.22 -33.50 -6.04
C GLY A 15 23.79 -33.31 -5.57
N ILE A 16 23.51 -33.48 -4.26
CA ILE A 16 22.20 -33.20 -3.65
C ILE A 16 21.86 -31.70 -3.69
N PHE A 17 22.86 -30.81 -3.55
CA PHE A 17 22.64 -29.37 -3.64
C PHE A 17 22.45 -28.85 -5.08
N HIS A 18 22.89 -29.61 -6.08
CA HIS A 18 22.72 -29.27 -7.51
C HIS A 18 21.41 -29.81 -8.09
N VAL A 19 20.60 -30.53 -7.31
CA VAL A 19 19.29 -31.00 -7.76
C VAL A 19 18.26 -29.88 -7.62
N ASN A 20 18.02 -29.20 -8.74
CA ASN A 20 16.77 -28.51 -9.11
C ASN A 20 16.57 -27.06 -8.64
N HIS A 21 17.43 -26.13 -9.07
CA HIS A 21 16.93 -24.78 -9.37
C HIS A 21 16.12 -24.80 -10.69
N THR A 22 15.00 -25.52 -10.73
CA THR A 22 14.08 -25.39 -11.87
C THR A 22 13.40 -24.02 -11.79
N PRO A 23 13.17 -23.33 -12.92
CA PRO A 23 12.50 -22.01 -12.95
C PRO A 23 11.14 -22.00 -12.22
N SER A 24 10.48 -23.17 -12.17
CA SER A 24 9.17 -23.37 -11.55
C SER A 24 9.15 -23.00 -10.06
N TYR A 25 10.13 -23.45 -9.26
CA TYR A 25 10.16 -23.21 -7.82
C TYR A 25 10.55 -21.76 -7.45
N LYS A 26 11.44 -21.13 -8.25
CA LYS A 26 11.76 -19.70 -8.11
C LYS A 26 10.52 -18.83 -8.30
N ASN A 27 9.77 -19.13 -9.36
CA ASN A 27 8.55 -18.42 -9.68
C ASN A 27 7.48 -18.61 -8.61
N TYR A 28 7.44 -19.77 -7.96
CA TYR A 28 6.52 -20.03 -6.86
C TYR A 28 6.74 -19.07 -5.68
N ILE A 29 7.96 -18.96 -5.16
CA ILE A 29 8.21 -18.11 -3.99
C ILE A 29 8.05 -16.62 -4.31
N ILE A 30 8.43 -16.19 -5.52
CA ILE A 30 8.21 -14.82 -6.00
C ILE A 30 6.71 -14.52 -6.05
N LYS A 31 5.87 -15.46 -6.54
CA LYS A 31 4.41 -15.31 -6.52
C LYS A 31 3.86 -15.18 -5.09
N LYS A 32 4.38 -15.96 -4.15
CA LYS A 32 3.98 -15.86 -2.73
C LYS A 32 4.31 -14.49 -2.14
N PHE A 33 5.52 -13.98 -2.38
CA PHE A 33 5.88 -12.61 -1.98
C PHE A 33 5.04 -11.55 -2.68
N HIS A 34 4.73 -11.73 -3.97
CA HIS A 34 3.85 -10.81 -4.69
C HIS A 34 2.47 -10.70 -4.03
N VAL A 35 1.86 -11.83 -3.64
CA VAL A 35 0.57 -11.84 -2.93
C VAL A 35 0.69 -11.14 -1.57
N ILE A 36 1.72 -11.43 -0.78
CA ILE A 36 1.92 -10.80 0.54
C ILE A 36 2.04 -9.28 0.39
N LEU A 37 2.89 -8.81 -0.53
CA LEU A 37 3.09 -7.39 -0.78
C LEU A 37 1.80 -6.72 -1.27
N GLN A 38 1.07 -7.38 -2.18
CA GLN A 38 -0.21 -6.88 -2.67
C GLN A 38 -1.23 -6.72 -1.54
N VAL A 39 -1.34 -7.70 -0.63
CA VAL A 39 -2.24 -7.64 0.54
C VAL A 39 -1.80 -6.54 1.50
N THR A 40 -0.50 -6.37 1.78
CA THR A 40 -0.04 -5.30 2.68
C THR A 40 -0.24 -3.90 2.10
N SER A 41 -0.21 -3.74 0.78
CA SER A 41 -0.33 -2.44 0.10
C SER A 41 -1.75 -2.07 -0.32
N CYS A 42 -2.72 -3.00 -0.27
CA CYS A 42 -4.07 -2.74 -0.78
C CYS A 42 -4.90 -1.78 0.08
N GLY A 43 -4.55 -1.61 1.36
CA GLY A 43 -5.24 -0.70 2.29
C GLY A 43 -6.58 -1.22 2.82
N PHE A 44 -6.89 -2.51 2.63
CA PHE A 44 -8.06 -3.19 3.19
C PHE A 44 -7.72 -3.99 4.45
N GLU A 45 -8.73 -4.34 5.23
CA GLU A 45 -8.57 -5.18 6.41
C GLU A 45 -8.14 -6.61 6.03
N ILE A 46 -7.15 -7.12 6.76
CA ILE A 46 -6.51 -8.41 6.51
C ILE A 46 -6.95 -9.39 7.60
N ASN A 47 -7.33 -10.60 7.21
CA ASN A 47 -7.57 -11.67 8.17
C ASN A 47 -6.23 -12.16 8.75
N VAL A 48 -5.98 -11.83 10.03
CA VAL A 48 -4.70 -12.07 10.71
C VAL A 48 -4.32 -13.55 10.71
N ASP A 49 -5.25 -14.44 11.05
CA ASP A 49 -4.98 -15.89 11.16
C ASP A 49 -4.63 -16.51 9.80
N LYS A 50 -5.36 -16.11 8.75
CA LYS A 50 -5.09 -16.59 7.38
C LYS A 50 -3.75 -16.05 6.88
N PHE A 51 -3.44 -14.80 7.16
CA PHE A 51 -2.18 -14.17 6.79
C PHE A 51 -1.00 -14.83 7.51
N GLU A 52 -1.12 -15.10 8.81
CA GLU A 52 -0.08 -15.76 9.60
C GLU A 52 0.29 -17.13 9.03
N LYS A 53 -0.71 -17.98 8.76
CA LYS A 53 -0.49 -19.30 8.15
C LYS A 53 0.22 -19.16 6.80
N TYR A 54 -0.23 -18.24 5.96
CA TYR A 54 0.34 -18.00 4.64
C TYR A 54 1.80 -17.50 4.71
N ALA A 55 2.10 -16.61 5.66
CA ALA A 55 3.42 -16.05 5.87
C ALA A 55 4.42 -17.08 6.44
N LEU A 56 3.99 -17.88 7.42
CA LEU A 56 4.80 -18.97 7.99
C LEU A 56 5.11 -20.06 6.97
N ASP A 57 4.13 -20.46 6.16
CA ASP A 57 4.36 -21.43 5.08
C ASP A 57 5.32 -20.89 4.02
N THR A 58 5.26 -19.59 3.74
CA THR A 58 6.22 -18.92 2.84
C THR A 58 7.62 -18.88 3.46
N ALA A 59 7.74 -18.62 4.77
CA ALA A 59 9.02 -18.62 5.48
C ALA A 59 9.68 -20.01 5.50
N ARG A 60 8.92 -21.07 5.76
CA ARG A 60 9.41 -22.46 5.72
C ARG A 60 9.97 -22.79 4.34
N ARG A 61 9.23 -22.43 3.28
CA ARG A 61 9.68 -22.65 1.90
C ARG A 61 10.90 -21.83 1.54
N TYR A 62 11.03 -20.62 2.06
CA TYR A 62 12.22 -19.78 1.87
C TYR A 62 13.48 -20.46 2.40
N VAL A 63 13.44 -20.95 3.64
CA VAL A 63 14.58 -21.63 4.29
C VAL A 63 14.96 -22.91 3.55
N LEU A 64 13.97 -23.68 3.06
CA LEU A 64 14.23 -24.90 2.28
C LEU A 64 14.86 -24.60 0.92
N LEU A 65 14.45 -23.53 0.23
CA LEU A 65 14.96 -23.18 -1.11
C LEU A 65 16.32 -22.48 -1.06
N TYR A 66 16.56 -21.68 -0.02
CA TYR A 66 17.76 -20.87 0.12
C TYR A 66 18.43 -21.06 1.48
N PRO A 67 18.87 -22.30 1.82
CA PRO A 67 19.50 -22.57 3.12
C PRO A 67 20.84 -21.83 3.30
N TRP A 68 21.49 -21.47 2.18
CA TRP A 68 22.75 -20.74 2.15
C TRP A 68 22.61 -19.23 2.41
N TYR A 69 21.39 -18.67 2.37
CA TYR A 69 21.16 -17.24 2.50
C TYR A 69 20.30 -16.91 3.72
N TYR A 70 20.84 -16.09 4.62
CA TYR A 70 20.11 -15.61 5.79
C TYR A 70 18.94 -14.71 5.37
N MET A 71 17.77 -14.94 5.96
CA MET A 71 16.59 -14.13 5.69
C MET A 71 16.83 -12.67 6.10
N PRO A 72 16.68 -11.69 5.17
CA PRO A 72 16.88 -10.28 5.50
C PRO A 72 15.93 -9.82 6.61
N THR A 73 16.37 -8.90 7.46
CA THR A 73 15.58 -8.42 8.61
C THR A 73 14.19 -7.90 8.23
N THR A 74 14.05 -7.25 7.07
CA THR A 74 12.74 -6.77 6.57
C THR A 74 11.82 -7.93 6.21
N VAL A 75 12.33 -8.94 5.51
CA VAL A 75 11.59 -10.16 5.13
C VAL A 75 11.23 -10.96 6.38
N HIS A 76 12.15 -11.08 7.34
CA HIS A 76 11.90 -11.73 8.61
C HIS A 76 10.79 -11.03 9.40
N LYS A 77 10.86 -9.70 9.54
CA LYS A 77 9.80 -8.91 10.18
C LYS A 77 8.46 -9.06 9.46
N LEU A 78 8.46 -9.11 8.13
CA LEU A 78 7.25 -9.30 7.33
C LEU A 78 6.63 -10.70 7.52
N LEU A 79 7.44 -11.76 7.44
CA LEU A 79 6.94 -13.14 7.45
C LEU A 79 6.68 -13.67 8.87
N ILE A 80 7.52 -13.31 9.85
CA ILE A 80 7.43 -13.83 11.22
C ILE A 80 6.65 -12.89 12.13
N HIS A 81 6.87 -11.58 12.01
CA HIS A 81 6.20 -10.59 12.87
C HIS A 81 5.02 -9.87 12.18
N GLY A 82 4.81 -10.08 10.87
CA GLY A 82 3.83 -9.33 10.10
C GLY A 82 2.40 -9.50 10.63
N ALA A 83 1.99 -10.73 10.93
CA ALA A 83 0.67 -11.00 11.49
C ALA A 83 0.44 -10.28 12.83
N LYS A 84 1.45 -10.30 13.70
CA LYS A 84 1.40 -9.58 14.99
C LYS A 84 1.27 -8.07 14.78
N ILE A 85 2.02 -7.50 13.85
CA ILE A 85 1.95 -6.07 13.52
C ILE A 85 0.56 -5.70 12.99
N ILE A 86 -0.02 -6.51 12.10
CA ILE A 86 -1.38 -6.31 11.56
C ILE A 86 -2.40 -6.37 12.71
N GLY A 87 -2.29 -7.36 13.60
CA GLY A 87 -3.22 -7.54 14.72
C GLY A 87 -3.20 -6.39 15.74
N PHE A 88 -2.07 -5.69 15.90
CA PHE A 88 -1.97 -4.53 16.79
C PHE A 88 -2.22 -3.18 16.10
N SER A 89 -2.26 -3.13 14.76
CA SER A 89 -2.48 -1.89 14.03
C SER A 89 -3.94 -1.46 14.09
N MET A 90 -4.19 -0.16 14.37
CA MET A 90 -5.54 0.41 14.40
C MET A 90 -6.17 0.55 13.01
N LEU A 91 -5.34 0.71 11.98
CA LEU A 91 -5.75 0.87 10.59
C LEU A 91 -5.00 -0.14 9.73
N PRO A 92 -5.56 -0.52 8.55
CA PRO A 92 -4.86 -1.34 7.59
C PRO A 92 -3.46 -0.79 7.28
N ILE A 93 -2.46 -1.66 7.27
CA ILE A 93 -1.04 -1.27 7.11
C ILE A 93 -0.81 -0.43 5.85
N GLY A 94 -1.50 -0.74 4.75
CA GLY A 94 -1.39 0.02 3.50
C GLY A 94 -1.77 1.50 3.64
N GLN A 95 -2.68 1.82 4.57
CA GLN A 95 -3.08 3.20 4.87
C GLN A 95 -2.06 3.92 5.77
N MET A 96 -1.28 3.18 6.55
CA MET A 96 -0.21 3.71 7.41
C MET A 96 1.13 3.89 6.68
N SER A 97 1.12 3.91 5.34
CA SER A 97 2.33 3.94 4.52
C SER A 97 3.11 5.27 4.61
N LYS A 98 4.44 5.18 4.65
CA LYS A 98 5.37 6.33 4.59
C LYS A 98 5.41 7.00 3.22
N GLU A 99 5.00 6.29 2.16
CA GLU A 99 5.09 6.76 0.77
C GLU A 99 4.38 8.10 0.55
N ALA A 100 3.27 8.34 1.26
CA ALA A 100 2.55 9.61 1.20
C ALA A 100 3.44 10.81 1.63
N GLN A 101 4.19 10.66 2.73
CA GLN A 101 5.09 11.71 3.21
C GLN A 101 6.28 11.94 2.27
N GLU A 102 6.82 10.86 1.69
CA GLU A 102 7.92 10.95 0.72
C GLU A 102 7.48 11.64 -0.58
N SER A 103 6.24 11.39 -1.03
CA SER A 103 5.63 12.14 -2.13
C SER A 103 5.48 13.63 -1.78
N CYS A 104 5.04 13.96 -0.56
CA CYS A 104 4.94 15.35 -0.11
C CYS A 104 6.28 16.10 -0.12
N LYS A 105 7.40 15.41 0.11
CA LYS A 105 8.74 16.01 0.02
C LYS A 105 9.03 16.58 -1.37
N LYS A 106 8.41 16.05 -2.43
CA LYS A 106 8.52 16.61 -3.78
C LYS A 106 7.88 17.99 -3.87
N TYR A 107 6.71 18.19 -3.25
CA TYR A 107 6.04 19.49 -3.19
C TYR A 107 6.86 20.53 -2.43
N VAL A 108 7.50 20.15 -1.32
CA VAL A 108 8.38 21.07 -0.56
C VAL A 108 9.47 21.67 -1.45
N LYS A 109 10.11 20.84 -2.29
CA LYS A 109 11.15 21.32 -3.21
C LYS A 109 10.61 22.29 -4.26
N SER A 110 9.48 21.96 -4.90
CA SER A 110 8.85 22.84 -5.89
C SER A 110 8.34 24.14 -5.27
N PHE A 111 7.67 24.07 -4.11
CA PHE A 111 7.18 25.25 -3.39
C PHE A 111 8.32 26.21 -3.02
N ARG A 112 9.46 25.67 -2.60
CA ARG A 112 10.66 26.46 -2.32
C ARG A 112 11.24 27.13 -3.58
N GLN A 113 11.23 26.44 -4.71
CA GLN A 113 11.85 26.92 -5.95
C GLN A 113 11.02 28.02 -6.62
N ASP A 114 9.72 27.80 -6.72
CA ASP A 114 8.86 28.56 -7.63
C ASP A 114 8.00 29.60 -6.90
N PHE A 115 7.76 29.43 -5.60
CA PHE A 115 6.70 30.18 -4.91
C PHE A 115 7.08 30.84 -3.59
N ALA A 116 8.20 30.44 -2.97
CA ALA A 116 8.63 31.00 -1.70
C ALA A 116 9.58 32.20 -1.90
N ARG A 117 9.46 33.21 -1.03
CA ARG A 117 10.34 34.38 -0.98
C ARG A 117 11.79 33.94 -0.74
N LYS A 118 12.75 34.50 -1.49
CA LYS A 118 14.18 34.09 -1.46
C LYS A 118 15.10 35.04 -0.70
N PHE A 119 14.56 36.13 -0.15
CA PHE A 119 15.36 37.16 0.53
C PHE A 119 15.64 36.86 2.01
N SER A 120 14.89 35.94 2.64
CA SER A 120 15.13 35.50 4.01
C SER A 120 14.76 34.04 4.17
N ARG A 121 15.57 33.29 4.93
CA ARG A 121 15.28 31.88 5.24
C ARG A 121 14.00 31.72 6.07
N LYS A 122 13.72 32.65 6.99
CA LYS A 122 12.53 32.59 7.85
C LYS A 122 11.26 32.71 7.01
N GLN A 123 11.19 33.75 6.17
CA GLN A 123 10.05 33.97 5.29
C GLN A 123 9.93 32.90 4.20
N ASN A 124 11.05 32.37 3.71
CA ASN A 124 11.03 31.24 2.79
C ASN A 124 10.31 30.03 3.39
N MET A 125 10.64 29.68 4.64
CA MET A 125 10.01 28.54 5.32
C MET A 125 8.55 28.81 5.70
N GLU A 126 8.22 30.05 6.07
CA GLU A 126 6.84 30.48 6.32
C GLU A 126 5.97 30.31 5.07
N ASP A 127 6.44 30.73 3.89
CA ASP A 127 5.70 30.58 2.64
C ASP A 127 5.51 29.11 2.24
N ILE A 128 6.56 28.29 2.40
CA ILE A 128 6.48 26.85 2.14
C ILE A 128 5.43 26.22 3.07
N PHE A 129 5.44 26.58 4.36
CA PHE A 129 4.50 26.05 5.34
C PHE A 129 3.06 26.47 5.03
N ALA A 130 2.82 27.75 4.73
CA ALA A 130 1.50 28.25 4.34
C ALA A 130 0.95 27.50 3.11
N ARG A 131 1.80 27.23 2.12
CA ARG A 131 1.38 26.49 0.92
C ARG A 131 1.11 25.01 1.18
N LEU A 132 1.87 24.39 2.07
CA LEU A 132 1.59 23.02 2.51
C LEU A 132 0.24 22.95 3.24
N LEU A 133 -0.09 23.93 4.09
CA LEU A 133 -1.39 24.00 4.76
C LEU A 133 -2.54 24.07 3.76
N ILE A 134 -2.46 24.97 2.78
CA ILE A 134 -3.46 25.09 1.71
C ILE A 134 -3.56 23.77 0.92
N ALA A 135 -2.44 23.13 0.62
CA ALA A 135 -2.41 21.87 -0.11
C ALA A 135 -2.97 20.68 0.70
N SER A 136 -2.92 20.73 2.03
CA SER A 136 -3.46 19.70 2.92
C SER A 136 -4.91 19.96 3.38
N ASP A 137 -5.45 21.14 3.10
CA ASP A 137 -6.82 21.50 3.50
C ASP A 137 -7.85 20.52 2.90
N PRO A 138 -8.69 19.85 3.72
CA PRO A 138 -9.66 18.86 3.25
C PRO A 138 -10.73 19.43 2.32
N VAL A 139 -11.20 20.65 2.58
CA VAL A 139 -12.26 21.31 1.81
C VAL A 139 -11.69 21.71 0.44
N ILE A 140 -10.49 22.29 0.41
CA ILE A 140 -9.81 22.61 -0.85
C ILE A 140 -9.42 21.32 -1.59
N SER A 141 -9.06 20.25 -0.89
CA SER A 141 -8.72 18.95 -1.47
C SER A 141 -9.91 18.28 -2.15
N SER A 142 -11.09 18.30 -1.53
CA SER A 142 -12.29 17.67 -2.08
C SER A 142 -12.80 18.38 -3.34
N LEU A 143 -12.59 19.70 -3.44
CA LEU A 143 -12.99 20.51 -4.59
C LEU A 143 -11.99 20.45 -5.77
N ARG A 144 -10.77 19.93 -5.54
CA ARG A 144 -9.74 19.86 -6.58
C ARG A 144 -10.05 18.77 -7.61
N LYS A 145 -9.96 19.12 -8.89
CA LYS A 145 -10.03 18.14 -9.99
C LYS A 145 -8.76 17.28 -9.97
N LEU A 146 -8.92 15.99 -9.69
CA LEU A 146 -7.83 15.02 -9.68
C LEU A 146 -7.86 14.13 -10.93
N PRO A 147 -6.71 13.73 -11.48
CA PRO A 147 -6.67 12.74 -12.55
C PRO A 147 -7.20 11.39 -12.04
N ALA A 148 -7.92 10.66 -12.89
CA ALA A 148 -8.42 9.33 -12.57
C ALA A 148 -7.25 8.36 -12.31
N LYS A 149 -7.36 7.57 -11.24
CA LYS A 149 -6.40 6.51 -10.93
C LYS A 149 -6.85 5.20 -11.58
N SER A 150 -5.95 4.49 -12.25
CA SER A 150 -6.22 3.14 -12.72
C SER A 150 -6.11 2.14 -11.57
N SER A 151 -7.22 1.51 -11.19
CA SER A 151 -7.21 0.43 -10.21
C SER A 151 -6.71 -0.85 -10.86
N LYS A 152 -5.63 -1.43 -10.35
CA LYS A 152 -5.20 -2.79 -10.72
C LYS A 152 -6.00 -3.81 -9.93
N SER A 153 -6.37 -4.91 -10.58
CA SER A 153 -7.09 -6.01 -9.93
C SER A 153 -6.21 -6.74 -8.92
N LEU A 154 -6.83 -7.20 -7.83
CA LEU A 154 -6.18 -8.05 -6.83
C LEU A 154 -6.11 -9.50 -7.33
N SER A 155 -5.05 -10.20 -6.98
CA SER A 155 -4.95 -11.64 -7.27
C SER A 155 -6.00 -12.41 -6.45
N ARG A 156 -6.45 -13.56 -6.97
CA ARG A 156 -7.43 -14.41 -6.28
C ARG A 156 -6.94 -14.86 -4.91
N GLU A 157 -5.65 -15.18 -4.81
CA GLU A 157 -5.01 -15.53 -3.53
C GLU A 157 -4.99 -14.35 -2.56
N ALA A 158 -4.73 -13.12 -3.03
CA ALA A 158 -4.79 -11.93 -2.19
C ALA A 158 -6.21 -11.68 -1.67
N MET A 159 -7.23 -11.79 -2.52
CA MET A 159 -8.62 -11.60 -2.09
C MET A 159 -9.06 -12.59 -1.00
N ALA A 160 -8.57 -13.83 -1.04
CA ALA A 160 -8.89 -14.84 -0.03
C ALA A 160 -8.33 -14.51 1.38
N LEU A 161 -7.31 -13.65 1.45
CA LEU A 161 -6.66 -13.20 2.69
C LEU A 161 -7.31 -11.93 3.27
N LEU A 162 -8.16 -11.24 2.51
CA LEU A 162 -8.82 -10.01 2.93
C LEU A 162 -10.18 -10.29 3.59
N ILE A 163 -10.60 -9.37 4.45
CA ILE A 163 -11.95 -9.34 5.00
C ILE A 163 -12.81 -8.49 4.04
N PRO A 164 -13.95 -9.00 3.55
CA PRO A 164 -14.83 -8.19 2.72
C PRO A 164 -15.38 -7.02 3.54
N PRO A 165 -15.51 -5.81 2.96
CA PRO A 165 -16.10 -4.69 3.67
C PRO A 165 -17.56 -5.02 4.01
N THR A 166 -17.94 -4.88 5.29
CA THR A 166 -19.32 -5.01 5.72
C THR A 166 -20.14 -3.87 5.12
N ILE A 167 -20.93 -4.17 4.09
CA ILE A 167 -21.93 -3.23 3.59
C ILE A 167 -23.10 -3.30 4.56
N ASN A 168 -23.16 -2.39 5.53
CA ASN A 168 -24.35 -2.21 6.36
C ASN A 168 -25.45 -1.61 5.45
N ASN A 169 -26.31 -2.45 4.90
CA ASN A 169 -27.48 -2.08 4.11
C ASN A 169 -28.62 -1.46 4.97
N GLU A 170 -28.30 -0.61 5.96
CA GLU A 170 -29.29 0.00 6.86
C GLU A 170 -29.50 1.50 6.62
N LYS A 171 -29.15 2.02 5.43
CA LYS A 171 -29.39 3.42 5.05
C LYS A 171 -30.09 3.59 3.69
N GLU A 172 -31.05 2.73 3.37
CA GLU A 172 -32.02 3.00 2.32
C GLU A 172 -33.44 2.80 2.87
N LEU A 173 -34.07 3.91 3.26
CA LEU A 173 -35.52 4.23 3.19
C LEU A 173 -35.84 5.38 4.16
N GLN A 174 -35.64 6.62 3.70
CA GLN A 174 -36.52 7.78 3.96
C GLN A 174 -35.94 9.02 3.27
N MET A 175 -36.07 9.06 1.93
CA MET A 175 -36.20 10.31 1.18
C MET A 175 -37.09 10.02 -0.03
N ALA A 176 -38.40 10.13 0.16
CA ALA A 176 -39.39 10.35 -0.88
C ALA A 176 -40.60 10.98 -0.20
N ASP A 177 -40.64 12.31 -0.20
CA ASP A 177 -41.85 13.04 -0.56
C ASP A 177 -41.43 14.42 -1.08
N CYS A 178 -41.55 14.54 -2.40
CA CYS A 178 -41.54 15.78 -3.14
C CYS A 178 -42.94 16.39 -3.02
N ASP A 179 -43.07 17.60 -2.47
CA ASP A 179 -44.25 18.41 -2.69
C ASP A 179 -43.87 19.69 -3.45
N SER A 180 -44.63 19.92 -4.51
CA SER A 180 -44.44 20.97 -5.50
C SER A 180 -45.31 22.16 -5.11
N GLY A 181 -44.68 23.27 -4.75
CA GLY A 181 -45.33 24.55 -4.53
C GLY A 181 -44.83 25.56 -5.56
N ASP A 182 -45.58 25.66 -6.65
CA ASP A 182 -45.48 26.70 -7.69
C ASP A 182 -45.76 28.08 -7.07
N ASN A 183 -44.95 29.08 -7.41
CA ASN A 183 -45.29 30.51 -7.25
C ASN A 183 -44.41 31.32 -8.19
N ASN A 184 -44.95 31.57 -9.39
CA ASN A 184 -44.60 32.73 -10.19
C ASN A 184 -45.05 34.00 -9.47
N ASP A 185 -44.17 35.00 -9.38
CA ASP A 185 -44.51 36.33 -9.85
C ASP A 185 -43.24 37.18 -10.09
N SER A 186 -43.25 37.81 -11.26
CA SER A 186 -42.33 38.79 -11.84
C SER A 186 -42.18 40.07 -11.00
N ASP A 187 -41.03 40.75 -11.04
CA ASP A 187 -40.86 41.92 -11.92
C ASP A 187 -39.48 42.62 -11.82
N SER A 188 -39.08 43.15 -12.98
CA SER A 188 -38.22 44.31 -13.24
C SER A 188 -36.69 44.30 -13.01
N ASP A 189 -36.02 44.40 -14.16
CA ASP A 189 -34.73 44.99 -14.48
C ASP A 189 -34.12 45.97 -13.46
N THR A 190 -32.83 45.79 -13.17
CA THR A 190 -31.93 46.95 -13.07
C THR A 190 -30.51 46.57 -13.52
N ASN A 191 -30.22 47.01 -14.74
CA ASN A 191 -28.91 47.09 -15.37
C ASN A 191 -27.98 48.02 -14.55
N TRP A 192 -26.73 47.61 -14.29
CA TRP A 192 -25.57 48.52 -14.28
C TRP A 192 -24.28 47.76 -14.63
N VAL A 193 -23.81 48.04 -15.84
CA VAL A 193 -22.41 47.93 -16.26
C VAL A 193 -21.63 49.09 -15.63
N LEU A 194 -20.51 48.77 -14.96
CA LEU A 194 -19.17 49.34 -15.17
C LEU A 194 -18.14 48.50 -14.42
#